data_AF-A0A3E2H8D8-F1
#
_entry.id   AF-A0A3E2H8D8-F1
#
_cell.length_a   1.000
_cell.length_b   1.000
_cell.length_c   1.000
_cell.angle_alpha   90.00
_cell.angle_beta   90.00
_cell.angle_gamma   90.00
#
_symmetry.space_group_name_H-M   'P 1'
#
loop_
_entity.id
_entity.type
_entity.pdbx_description
1 polymer ?
#
loop_
_entity_poly.entity_id
_entity_poly.type
_entity_poly.pdbx_seq_one_letter_code
_entity_poly.pdbx_strand_id
1 'polypeptide(L)'
;MTSNMRARPQSLLARPQFVSNRIAHPLAWRPALASRGYATEPEAKNAEAKNGEANEAEDPLKKELDQMNKEIIELKDRYLRSVAEYRNLQERTKRDMQAAKDFAIQKFAKDLVESVDNLDRALAMVPEERLKSSEKTEHLQDLVSLYEGLKMTENILMQTLKKHGLERFDPSVDGEKFNPNEHEATFMTPMADKEDNTVFHTQQKGFKLNGRILRAAKVGVVKNQ
;
A
#
# COMPACT_ATOMS: atom_id res chain seq x y z
N MET A 1 59.88 -18.72 -29.60
CA MET A 1 59.00 -17.64 -29.10
C MET A 1 57.58 -18.18 -29.00
N THR A 2 57.29 -19.20 -28.18
CA THR A 2 56.85 -19.11 -26.77
C THR A 2 55.84 -18.00 -26.51
N SER A 3 54.55 -18.31 -26.55
CA SER A 3 53.53 -17.54 -25.84
C SER A 3 52.56 -18.51 -25.17
N ASN A 4 52.60 -18.48 -23.84
CA ASN A 4 51.85 -19.29 -22.89
C ASN A 4 50.35 -18.99 -22.96
N MET A 5 49.54 -20.00 -23.29
CA MET A 5 48.12 -20.00 -22.92
C MET A 5 48.00 -20.37 -21.44
N ARG A 6 47.73 -19.36 -20.60
CA ARG A 6 47.53 -19.53 -19.16
C ARG A 6 46.08 -19.97 -18.92
N ALA A 7 45.88 -21.26 -18.65
CA ALA A 7 44.61 -21.82 -18.22
C ALA A 7 44.16 -21.20 -16.89
N ARG A 8 42.91 -20.72 -16.83
CA ARG A 8 42.26 -20.29 -15.58
C ARG A 8 41.75 -21.53 -14.82
N PRO A 9 42.07 -21.72 -13.53
CA PRO A 9 41.43 -22.76 -12.74
C PRO A 9 40.00 -22.33 -12.39
N GLN A 10 39.01 -23.13 -12.78
CA GLN A 10 37.64 -23.02 -12.27
C GLN A 10 37.66 -23.45 -10.80
N SER A 11 37.57 -22.49 -9.87
CA SER A 11 37.37 -22.77 -8.45
C SER A 11 35.92 -23.22 -8.24
N LEU A 12 35.72 -24.53 -8.12
CA LEU A 12 34.47 -25.14 -7.67
C LEU A 12 34.20 -24.71 -6.22
N LEU A 13 33.26 -23.80 -6.03
CA LEU A 13 32.74 -23.44 -4.71
C LEU A 13 31.95 -24.63 -4.15
N ALA A 14 32.59 -25.37 -3.24
CA ALA A 14 31.96 -26.44 -2.49
C ALA A 14 30.82 -25.89 -1.62
N ARG A 15 29.59 -26.33 -1.90
CA ARG A 15 28.43 -26.10 -1.04
C ARG A 15 28.59 -26.96 0.23
N PRO A 16 28.44 -26.41 1.45
CA PRO A 16 28.39 -27.23 2.65
C PRO A 16 27.06 -28.01 2.67
N GLN A 17 27.15 -29.34 2.70
CA GLN A 17 25.98 -30.21 2.90
C GLN A 17 25.54 -30.09 4.37
N PHE A 18 24.33 -29.56 4.58
CA PHE A 18 23.68 -29.53 5.89
C PHE A 18 23.21 -30.95 6.23
N VAL A 19 23.93 -31.63 7.12
CA VAL A 19 23.55 -32.95 7.62
C VAL A 19 22.39 -32.77 8.60
N SER A 20 21.18 -33.09 8.15
CA SER A 20 19.98 -33.19 8.99
C SER A 20 20.13 -34.39 9.93
N ASN A 21 20.61 -34.16 11.15
CA ASN A 21 20.59 -35.19 12.19
C ASN A 21 19.15 -35.33 12.72
N ARG A 22 18.43 -36.37 12.28
CA ARG A 22 17.09 -36.69 12.78
C ARG A 22 17.20 -37.30 14.17
N ILE A 23 16.88 -36.52 15.20
CA ILE A 23 16.70 -37.02 16.56
C ILE A 23 15.38 -37.82 16.60
N ALA A 24 15.49 -39.14 16.77
CA ALA A 24 14.36 -40.01 17.02
C ALA A 24 13.68 -39.63 18.34
N HIS A 25 12.39 -39.27 18.28
CA HIS A 25 11.57 -39.05 19.48
C HIS A 25 10.97 -40.40 19.92
N PRO A 26 11.03 -40.76 21.22
CA PRO A 26 10.35 -41.94 21.73
C PRO A 26 8.84 -41.69 21.77
N LEU A 27 8.07 -42.76 21.56
CA LEU A 27 6.62 -42.78 21.59
C LEU A 27 6.07 -42.18 22.90
N ALA A 28 5.17 -41.20 22.78
CA ALA A 28 4.35 -40.74 23.89
C ALA A 28 2.86 -40.70 23.48
N TRP A 29 2.15 -41.70 24.01
CA TRP A 29 0.77 -41.70 24.50
C TRP A 29 -0.27 -40.79 23.82
N ARG A 30 -1.23 -41.40 23.12
CA ARG A 30 -2.48 -40.75 22.68
C ARG A 30 -3.51 -40.85 23.82
N PRO A 31 -4.16 -39.76 24.26
CA PRO A 31 -5.30 -39.87 25.16
C PRO A 31 -6.53 -40.30 24.35
N ALA A 32 -7.24 -41.32 24.83
CA ALA A 32 -8.53 -41.71 24.28
C ALA A 32 -9.58 -40.65 24.63
N LEU A 33 -10.23 -40.09 23.60
CA LEU A 33 -11.46 -39.31 23.74
C LEU A 33 -12.56 -40.25 24.25
N ALA A 34 -12.78 -40.24 25.57
CA ALA A 34 -13.99 -40.79 26.17
C ALA A 34 -15.07 -39.70 26.14
N SER A 35 -16.06 -39.90 25.28
CA SER A 35 -17.32 -39.17 25.25
C SER A 35 -18.01 -39.26 26.61
N ARG A 36 -18.09 -38.13 27.33
CA ARG A 36 -18.83 -37.99 28.58
C ARG A 36 -20.32 -37.79 28.25
N GLY A 37 -21.12 -38.84 28.39
CA GLY A 37 -22.59 -38.77 28.39
C GLY A 37 -23.09 -38.21 29.73
N TYR A 38 -24.06 -37.31 29.66
CA TYR A 38 -24.83 -36.82 30.81
C TYR A 38 -25.82 -37.88 31.28
N ALA A 39 -25.84 -38.19 32.58
CA ALA A 39 -26.99 -38.76 33.27
C ALA A 39 -26.94 -38.40 34.77
N THR A 40 -28.07 -37.87 35.23
CA THR A 40 -28.57 -37.64 36.61
C THR A 40 -28.53 -38.95 37.43
N GLU A 41 -28.38 -39.04 38.76
CA GLU A 41 -28.96 -38.33 39.92
C GLU A 41 -28.30 -38.94 41.22
N PRO A 42 -28.78 -38.74 42.49
CA PRO A 42 -28.06 -38.03 43.56
C PRO A 42 -27.47 -38.88 44.72
N GLU A 43 -26.62 -38.20 45.51
CA GLU A 43 -26.30 -38.33 46.95
C GLU A 43 -26.15 -39.72 47.61
N ALA A 44 -24.91 -40.03 48.00
CA ALA A 44 -24.61 -40.97 49.07
C ALA A 44 -23.74 -40.31 50.15
N LYS A 45 -24.22 -40.48 51.38
CA LYS A 45 -23.82 -39.90 52.67
C LYS A 45 -22.32 -39.82 52.96
N ASN A 46 -22.01 -38.65 53.52
CA ASN A 46 -20.98 -38.30 54.49
C ASN A 46 -20.61 -39.45 55.46
N ALA A 47 -19.32 -39.79 55.49
CA ALA A 47 -18.68 -40.51 56.59
C ALA A 47 -17.37 -39.78 56.91
N GLU A 48 -17.40 -39.03 58.01
CA GLU A 48 -16.23 -38.43 58.64
C GLU A 48 -15.23 -39.53 59.01
N ALA A 49 -14.01 -39.40 58.50
CA ALA A 49 -12.84 -40.03 59.07
C ALA A 49 -11.84 -38.92 59.41
N LYS A 50 -11.88 -38.48 60.68
CA LYS A 50 -10.75 -37.82 61.32
C LYS A 50 -9.54 -38.75 61.21
N ASN A 51 -8.48 -38.29 60.56
CA ASN A 51 -7.14 -38.74 60.92
C ASN A 51 -6.09 -37.70 60.54
N GLY A 52 -5.27 -37.35 61.55
CA GLY A 52 -3.88 -36.96 61.36
C GLY A 52 -3.66 -35.50 60.99
N GLU A 53 -3.38 -34.70 62.02
CA GLU A 53 -2.48 -33.55 61.92
C GLU A 53 -1.23 -33.94 61.13
N ALA A 54 -1.13 -33.46 59.89
CA ALA A 54 0.11 -33.50 59.12
C ALA A 54 0.78 -32.14 59.29
N ASN A 55 1.81 -32.15 60.15
CA ASN A 55 2.82 -31.12 60.37
C ASN A 55 2.96 -30.10 59.23
N GLU A 56 2.90 -28.82 59.63
CA GLU A 56 3.38 -27.63 58.93
C GLU A 56 4.89 -27.69 58.67
N ALA A 57 5.32 -28.59 57.81
CA ALA A 57 6.49 -28.38 56.98
C ALA A 57 5.98 -27.85 55.64
N GLU A 58 5.76 -26.54 55.54
CA GLU A 58 5.62 -25.85 54.26
C GLU A 58 6.94 -25.96 53.50
N ASP A 59 7.00 -27.08 52.80
CA ASP A 59 8.10 -27.69 52.09
C ASP A 59 8.78 -26.69 51.15
N PRO A 60 10.10 -26.42 51.28
CA PRO A 60 10.85 -25.53 50.38
C PRO A 60 10.62 -25.87 48.89
N LEU A 61 10.34 -27.14 48.58
CA LEU A 61 9.95 -27.62 47.26
C LEU A 61 8.66 -26.99 46.71
N LYS A 62 7.66 -26.71 47.55
CA LYS A 62 6.40 -26.06 47.11
C LYS A 62 6.63 -24.59 46.74
N LYS A 63 7.47 -23.89 47.53
CA LYS A 63 7.85 -22.50 47.25
C LYS A 63 8.66 -22.39 45.96
N GLU A 64 9.56 -23.35 45.72
CA GLU A 64 10.34 -23.43 44.48
C GLU A 64 9.46 -23.74 43.26
N LEU A 65 8.49 -24.66 43.40
CA LEU A 65 7.49 -24.93 42.35
C LEU A 65 6.62 -23.71 42.04
N ASP A 66 6.17 -22.96 43.05
CA ASP A 66 5.38 -21.75 42.85
C ASP A 66 6.18 -20.63 42.17
N GLN A 67 7.47 -20.49 42.50
CA GLN A 67 8.37 -19.55 41.81
C GLN A 67 8.55 -19.93 40.34
N MET A 68 8.85 -21.20 40.05
CA MET A 68 8.97 -21.71 38.68
C MET A 68 7.66 -21.54 37.89
N ASN A 69 6.50 -21.78 38.51
CA ASN A 69 5.20 -21.57 37.88
C ASN A 69 4.95 -20.09 37.53
N LYS A 70 5.31 -19.16 38.42
CA LYS A 70 5.23 -17.71 38.15
C LYS A 70 6.15 -17.31 37.00
N GLU A 71 7.40 -17.77 37.00
CA GLU A 71 8.34 -17.52 35.91
C GLU A 71 7.82 -18.06 34.56
N ILE A 72 7.22 -19.25 34.55
CA ILE A 72 6.59 -19.83 33.36
C ILE A 72 5.44 -18.95 32.86
N ILE A 73 4.61 -18.43 33.76
CA ILE A 73 3.50 -17.53 33.39
C ILE A 73 4.04 -16.22 32.81
N GLU A 74 5.04 -15.62 33.44
CA GLU A 74 5.68 -14.38 32.95
C GLU A 74 6.39 -14.57 31.59
N LEU A 75 7.07 -15.71 31.40
CA LEU A 75 7.70 -16.05 30.14
C LEU A 75 6.67 -16.30 29.04
N LYS A 76 5.55 -16.98 29.36
CA LYS A 76 4.45 -17.18 28.42
C LYS A 76 3.79 -15.85 28.03
N ASP A 77 3.56 -14.94 28.97
CA ASP A 77 3.01 -13.60 28.67
C ASP A 77 3.96 -12.81 27.75
N ARG A 78 5.25 -12.76 28.11
CA ARG A 78 6.27 -12.10 27.27
C ARG A 78 6.35 -12.72 25.88
N TYR A 79 6.31 -14.05 25.78
CA TYR A 79 6.32 -14.75 24.51
C TYR A 79 5.08 -14.41 23.67
N LEU A 80 3.87 -14.52 24.23
CA LEU A 80 2.62 -14.19 23.52
C LEU A 80 2.61 -12.74 23.04
N ARG A 81 3.08 -11.80 23.88
CA ARG A 81 3.23 -10.40 23.51
C ARG A 81 4.22 -10.21 22.36
N SER A 82 5.39 -10.84 22.43
CA SER A 82 6.39 -10.78 21.36
C SER A 82 5.87 -11.34 20.03
N VAL A 83 5.06 -12.40 20.08
CA VAL A 83 4.43 -12.99 18.89
C VAL A 83 3.39 -12.03 18.30
N ALA A 84 2.60 -11.35 19.15
CA ALA A 84 1.66 -10.33 18.71
C ALA A 84 2.37 -9.13 18.07
N GLU A 85 3.42 -8.61 18.70
CA GLU A 85 4.25 -7.52 18.17
C GLU A 85 4.87 -7.89 16.82
N TYR A 86 5.39 -9.12 16.69
CA TYR A 86 5.96 -9.61 15.44
C TYR A 86 4.91 -9.69 14.33
N ARG A 87 3.70 -10.17 14.62
CA ARG A 87 2.59 -10.19 13.64
C ARG A 87 2.20 -8.79 13.20
N ASN A 88 2.06 -7.86 14.13
CA ASN A 88 1.76 -6.46 13.83
C ASN A 88 2.85 -5.82 12.96
N LEU A 89 4.12 -6.10 13.27
CA LEU A 89 5.26 -5.63 12.48
C LEU A 89 5.25 -6.22 11.07
N GLN A 90 4.99 -7.52 10.92
CA GLN A 90 4.89 -8.17 9.61
C GLN A 90 3.79 -7.55 8.76
N GLU A 91 2.60 -7.32 9.34
CA GLU A 91 1.50 -6.67 8.62
C GLU A 91 1.84 -5.23 8.23
N ARG A 92 2.42 -4.45 9.14
CA ARG A 92 2.86 -3.08 8.85
C ARG A 92 3.88 -3.06 7.71
N THR A 93 4.90 -3.91 7.81
CA THR A 93 5.95 -4.02 6.79
C THR A 93 5.37 -4.42 5.43
N LYS A 94 4.37 -5.32 5.39
CA LYS A 94 3.67 -5.66 4.13
C LYS A 94 2.96 -4.46 3.51
N ARG A 95 2.23 -3.67 4.32
CA ARG A 95 1.56 -2.44 3.86
C ARG A 95 2.57 -1.40 3.38
N ASP A 96 3.65 -1.19 4.13
CA ASP A 96 4.71 -0.23 3.80
C ASP A 96 5.43 -0.63 2.50
N MET A 97 5.73 -1.91 2.32
CA MET A 97 6.32 -2.42 1.08
C MET A 97 5.38 -2.26 -0.12
N GLN A 98 4.08 -2.51 0.06
CA GLN A 98 3.10 -2.34 -1.00
C GLN A 98 2.97 -0.86 -1.39
N ALA A 99 2.83 0.03 -0.41
CA ALA A 99 2.81 1.47 -0.64
C ALA A 99 4.11 1.97 -1.31
N ALA A 100 5.27 1.47 -0.87
CA ALA A 100 6.54 1.83 -1.50
C ALA A 100 6.60 1.41 -2.98
N LYS A 101 6.00 0.27 -3.35
CA LYS A 101 5.91 -0.17 -4.75
C LYS A 101 4.92 0.69 -5.55
N ASP A 102 3.74 0.91 -5.00
CA ASP A 102 2.67 1.65 -5.67
C ASP A 102 3.04 3.12 -5.92
N PHE A 103 3.89 3.69 -5.05
CA PHE A 103 4.34 5.08 -5.14
C PHE A 103 5.83 5.23 -5.48
N ALA A 104 6.52 4.16 -5.90
CA ALA A 104 7.94 4.21 -6.27
C ALA A 104 8.23 5.24 -7.38
N ILE A 105 7.31 5.35 -8.34
CA ILE A 105 7.42 6.25 -9.49
C ILE A 105 6.91 7.67 -9.22
N GLN A 106 6.50 8.00 -7.98
CA GLN A 106 5.85 9.27 -7.67
C GLN A 106 6.67 10.49 -8.11
N LYS A 107 7.98 10.50 -7.81
CA LYS A 107 8.87 11.62 -8.18
C LYS A 107 8.99 11.73 -9.70
N PHE A 108 9.21 10.61 -10.38
CA PHE A 108 9.29 10.57 -11.84
C PHE A 108 7.98 11.03 -12.50
N ALA A 109 6.83 10.59 -11.98
CA ALA A 109 5.53 11.00 -12.46
C ALA A 109 5.30 12.51 -12.28
N LYS A 110 5.77 13.10 -11.17
CA LYS A 110 5.67 14.55 -10.94
C LYS A 110 6.43 15.34 -12.01
N ASP A 111 7.69 14.97 -12.27
CA ASP A 111 8.54 15.64 -13.26
C ASP A 111 7.97 15.44 -14.68
N LEU A 112 7.39 14.28 -14.97
CA LEU A 112 6.77 13.98 -16.25
C LEU A 112 5.48 14.78 -16.48
N VAL A 113 4.67 14.97 -15.44
CA VAL A 113 3.43 15.77 -15.50
C VAL A 113 3.71 17.23 -15.87
N GLU A 114 4.83 17.81 -15.44
CA GLU A 114 5.24 19.16 -15.89
C GLU A 114 5.50 19.21 -17.41
N SER A 115 6.03 18.13 -17.99
CA SER A 115 6.23 18.02 -19.44
C SER A 115 4.91 17.87 -20.19
N VAL A 116 3.94 17.14 -19.63
CA VAL A 116 2.58 17.03 -20.20
C VAL A 116 1.89 18.39 -20.23
N ASP A 117 2.02 19.19 -19.16
CA ASP A 117 1.44 20.55 -19.14
C ASP A 117 2.07 21.48 -20.19
N ASN A 118 3.36 21.32 -20.48
CA ASN A 118 4.00 22.10 -21.53
C ASN A 118 3.46 21.71 -22.91
N LEU A 119 3.15 20.42 -23.12
CA LEU A 119 2.49 19.94 -24.33
C LEU A 119 1.07 20.52 -24.46
N ASP A 120 0.30 20.52 -23.36
CA ASP A 120 -1.02 21.16 -23.30
C ASP A 120 -0.94 22.65 -23.67
N ARG A 121 0.04 23.36 -23.11
CA ARG A 121 0.27 24.78 -23.39
C ARG A 121 0.60 25.01 -24.86
N ALA A 122 1.45 24.17 -25.44
CA ALA A 122 1.81 24.24 -26.85
C ALA A 122 0.59 24.02 -27.76
N LEU A 123 -0.28 23.06 -27.43
CA LEU A 123 -1.54 22.82 -28.14
C LEU A 123 -2.50 24.02 -27.99
N ALA A 124 -2.60 24.62 -26.81
CA ALA A 124 -3.47 25.78 -26.55
C ALA A 124 -2.98 27.08 -27.22
N MET A 125 -1.71 27.19 -27.61
CA MET A 125 -1.17 28.36 -28.31
C MET A 125 -1.67 28.47 -29.76
N VAL A 126 -2.13 27.37 -30.36
CA VAL A 126 -2.63 27.38 -31.74
C VAL A 126 -4.09 27.87 -31.73
N PRO A 127 -4.41 29.02 -32.36
CA PRO A 127 -5.77 29.53 -32.38
C PRO A 127 -6.71 28.58 -33.14
N GLU A 128 -7.89 28.30 -32.59
CA GLU A 128 -8.88 27.43 -33.24
C GLU A 128 -9.30 27.94 -34.63
N GLU A 129 -9.27 29.24 -34.84
CA GLU A 129 -9.57 29.88 -36.13
C GLU A 129 -8.61 29.42 -37.23
N ARG A 130 -7.32 29.23 -36.91
CA ARG A 130 -6.29 28.74 -37.85
C ARG A 130 -6.44 27.24 -38.12
N LEU A 131 -7.02 26.49 -37.19
CA LEU A 131 -7.29 25.06 -37.36
C LEU A 131 -8.54 24.79 -38.20
N LYS A 132 -9.52 25.70 -38.18
CA LYS A 132 -10.83 25.57 -38.85
C LYS A 132 -10.96 26.45 -40.11
N SER A 133 -9.93 27.21 -40.48
CA SER A 133 -10.00 28.13 -41.63
C SER A 133 -10.24 27.38 -42.95
N SER A 134 -11.21 27.87 -43.75
CA SER A 134 -11.51 27.33 -45.08
C SER A 134 -10.42 27.65 -46.11
N GLU A 135 -9.67 28.73 -45.90
CA GLU A 135 -8.49 29.08 -46.70
C GLU A 135 -7.30 28.22 -46.28
N LYS A 136 -7.06 27.15 -47.03
CA LYS A 136 -5.97 26.21 -46.79
C LYS A 136 -4.73 26.60 -47.59
N THR A 137 -4.01 27.63 -47.16
CA THR A 137 -2.62 27.84 -47.62
C THR A 137 -1.78 26.61 -47.23
N GLU A 138 -0.77 26.23 -48.02
CA GLU A 138 0.09 25.07 -47.74
C GLU A 138 0.65 25.09 -46.30
N HIS A 139 1.16 26.25 -45.86
CA HIS A 139 1.67 26.44 -44.49
C HIS A 139 0.63 26.23 -43.37
N LEU A 140 -0.66 26.49 -43.64
CA LEU A 140 -1.73 26.23 -42.68
C LEU A 140 -2.05 24.73 -42.59
N GLN A 141 -1.95 24.01 -43.71
CA GLN A 141 -2.12 22.55 -43.72
C GLN A 141 -0.98 21.83 -42.96
N ASP A 142 0.25 22.30 -43.11
CA ASP A 142 1.41 21.77 -42.36
C ASP A 142 1.21 21.98 -40.85
N LEU A 143 0.72 23.16 -40.45
CA LEU A 143 0.43 23.47 -39.06
C LEU A 143 -0.70 22.60 -38.48
N VAL A 144 -1.78 22.37 -39.24
CA VAL A 144 -2.88 21.49 -38.83
C VAL A 144 -2.39 20.04 -38.67
N SER A 145 -1.59 19.56 -39.62
CA SER A 145 -1.00 18.21 -39.59
C SER A 145 -0.07 18.04 -38.38
N LEU A 146 0.73 19.06 -38.08
CA LEU A 146 1.59 19.08 -36.89
C LEU A 146 0.75 19.05 -35.60
N TYR A 147 -0.27 19.89 -35.49
CA TYR A 147 -1.18 19.93 -34.34
C TYR A 147 -1.84 18.57 -34.11
N GLU A 148 -2.32 17.93 -35.16
CA GLU A 148 -2.93 16.60 -35.10
C GLU A 148 -1.91 15.54 -34.62
N GLY A 149 -0.67 15.57 -35.14
CA GLY A 149 0.40 14.69 -34.69
C GLY A 149 0.76 14.87 -33.21
N LEU A 150 0.83 16.11 -32.72
CA LEU A 150 1.03 16.38 -31.29
C LEU A 150 -0.13 15.85 -30.45
N LYS A 151 -1.38 16.07 -30.89
CA LYS A 151 -2.58 15.59 -30.18
C LYS A 151 -2.64 14.07 -30.12
N MET A 152 -2.25 13.37 -31.20
CA MET A 152 -2.12 11.91 -31.19
C MET A 152 -1.06 11.45 -30.18
N THR A 153 0.08 12.14 -30.12
CA THR A 153 1.16 11.86 -29.17
C THR A 153 0.72 12.06 -27.73
N GLU A 154 -0.01 13.16 -27.44
CA GLU A 154 -0.61 13.42 -26.13
C GLU A 154 -1.55 12.27 -25.73
N ASN A 155 -2.44 11.84 -26.62
CA ASN A 155 -3.38 10.75 -26.35
C ASN A 155 -2.66 9.43 -26.01
N ILE A 156 -1.63 9.07 -26.78
CA ILE A 156 -0.85 7.85 -26.54
C ILE A 156 -0.11 7.95 -25.20
N LEU A 157 0.46 9.12 -24.90
CA LEU A 157 1.13 9.38 -23.63
C LEU A 157 0.14 9.24 -22.46
N MET A 158 -1.04 9.86 -22.55
CA MET A 158 -2.09 9.77 -21.54
C MET A 158 -2.59 8.33 -21.32
N GLN A 159 -2.76 7.57 -22.39
CA GLN A 159 -3.10 6.14 -22.28
C GLN A 159 -2.01 5.33 -21.59
N THR A 160 -0.74 5.64 -21.87
CA THR A 160 0.41 4.97 -21.24
C THR A 160 0.50 5.31 -19.75
N LEU A 161 0.31 6.58 -19.39
CA LEU A 161 0.25 7.04 -18.01
C LEU A 161 -0.87 6.35 -17.23
N LYS A 162 -2.05 6.20 -17.82
CA LYS A 162 -3.19 5.50 -17.22
C LYS A 162 -2.89 4.03 -16.92
N LYS A 163 -2.14 3.33 -17.79
CA LYS A 163 -1.69 1.95 -17.54
C LYS A 163 -0.80 1.82 -16.31
N HIS A 164 -0.06 2.87 -15.96
CA HIS A 164 0.78 2.94 -14.76
C HIS A 164 0.07 3.56 -13.55
N GLY A 165 -1.26 3.70 -13.61
CA GLY A 165 -2.09 4.20 -12.51
C GLY A 165 -2.07 5.72 -12.35
N LEU A 166 -1.54 6.46 -13.33
CA LEU A 166 -1.58 7.92 -13.34
C LEU A 166 -2.81 8.40 -14.14
N GLU A 167 -3.76 9.01 -13.44
CA GLU A 167 -5.01 9.49 -13.98
C GLU A 167 -5.08 11.02 -13.94
N ARG A 168 -5.44 11.62 -15.08
CA ARG A 168 -5.70 13.05 -15.20
C ARG A 168 -7.17 13.31 -14.90
N PHE A 169 -7.45 14.32 -14.10
CA PHE A 169 -8.82 14.77 -13.82
C PHE A 169 -8.96 16.27 -14.06
N ASP A 170 -10.13 16.67 -14.55
CA ASP A 170 -10.45 18.05 -14.88
C ASP A 170 -11.83 18.42 -14.32
N PRO A 171 -11.89 19.06 -13.14
CA PRO A 171 -13.16 19.36 -12.47
C PRO A 171 -14.03 20.38 -13.21
N SER A 172 -13.48 21.09 -14.21
CA SER A 172 -14.25 22.09 -14.98
C SER A 172 -15.16 21.47 -16.03
N VAL A 173 -14.83 20.26 -16.52
CA VAL A 173 -15.65 19.55 -17.53
C VAL A 173 -16.90 18.98 -16.88
N ASP A 174 -16.76 18.45 -15.68
CA ASP A 174 -17.82 17.77 -14.95
C ASP A 174 -18.70 18.74 -14.13
N GLY A 175 -18.28 20.01 -14.03
CA GLY A 175 -18.98 21.02 -13.22
C GLY A 175 -19.01 20.64 -11.73
N GLU A 176 -17.94 20.01 -11.25
CA GLU A 176 -17.88 19.47 -9.89
C GLU A 176 -17.83 20.58 -8.83
N LYS A 177 -18.36 20.26 -7.65
CA LYS A 177 -18.20 21.10 -6.46
C LYS A 177 -16.75 21.13 -6.03
N PHE A 178 -16.30 22.29 -5.55
CA PHE A 178 -14.94 22.45 -5.08
C PHE A 178 -14.64 21.52 -3.89
N ASN A 179 -13.61 20.68 -4.03
CA ASN A 179 -13.12 19.79 -2.98
C ASN A 179 -11.69 20.21 -2.58
N PRO A 180 -11.46 20.73 -1.36
CA PRO A 180 -10.13 21.16 -0.91
C PRO A 180 -9.05 20.07 -0.93
N ASN A 181 -9.44 18.79 -0.90
CA ASN A 181 -8.47 17.69 -0.94
C ASN A 181 -7.90 17.48 -2.35
N GLU A 182 -8.65 17.83 -3.39
CA GLU A 182 -8.31 17.54 -4.79
C GLU A 182 -8.04 18.79 -5.62
N HIS A 183 -8.57 19.94 -5.18
CA HIS A 183 -8.58 21.20 -5.92
C HIS A 183 -7.87 22.32 -5.14
N GLU A 184 -7.09 23.11 -5.86
CA GLU A 184 -6.47 24.34 -5.39
C GLU A 184 -7.19 25.54 -6.03
N ALA A 185 -7.95 26.29 -5.24
CA ALA A 185 -8.66 27.47 -5.74
C ALA A 185 -7.67 28.64 -5.93
N THR A 186 -7.34 28.96 -7.18
CA THR A 186 -6.45 30.09 -7.50
C THR A 186 -7.16 31.43 -7.51
N PHE A 187 -8.46 31.46 -7.83
CA PHE A 187 -9.24 32.69 -7.93
C PHE A 187 -10.74 32.41 -7.82
N MET A 188 -11.50 33.45 -7.44
CA MET A 188 -12.95 33.39 -7.29
C MET A 188 -13.61 34.47 -8.13
N THR A 189 -14.67 34.12 -8.85
CA THR A 189 -15.41 35.05 -9.73
C THR A 189 -16.91 34.88 -9.51
N PRO A 190 -17.67 35.97 -9.34
CA PRO A 190 -19.13 35.89 -9.31
C PRO A 190 -19.65 35.55 -10.71
N MET A 191 -20.47 34.50 -10.82
CA MET A 191 -21.16 34.14 -12.06
C MET A 191 -22.61 33.83 -11.74
N ALA A 192 -23.51 34.68 -12.21
CA ALA A 192 -24.95 34.56 -11.98
C ALA A 192 -25.54 33.25 -12.54
N ASP A 193 -24.89 32.67 -13.55
CA ASP A 193 -25.38 31.48 -14.27
C ASP A 193 -24.96 30.15 -13.62
N LYS A 194 -24.10 30.15 -12.59
CA LYS A 194 -23.57 28.93 -11.95
C LYS A 194 -23.77 28.93 -10.44
N GLU A 195 -23.89 27.73 -9.87
CA GLU A 195 -24.02 27.52 -8.42
C GLU A 195 -22.75 27.95 -7.66
N ASP A 196 -22.95 28.50 -6.46
CA ASP A 196 -21.87 28.88 -5.55
C ASP A 196 -21.00 27.67 -5.15
N ASN A 197 -19.69 27.90 -4.97
CA ASN A 197 -18.68 26.86 -4.68
C ASN A 197 -18.50 25.78 -5.77
N THR A 198 -18.89 26.07 -7.01
CA THR A 198 -18.67 25.18 -8.15
C THR A 198 -17.40 25.56 -8.91
N VAL A 199 -16.67 24.58 -9.44
CA VAL A 199 -15.53 24.84 -10.32
C VAL A 199 -16.04 25.25 -11.70
N PHE A 200 -15.65 26.44 -12.18
CA PHE A 200 -16.05 26.90 -13.51
C PHE A 200 -14.97 26.77 -14.57
N HIS A 201 -13.70 26.81 -14.17
CA HIS A 201 -12.57 26.77 -15.10
C HIS A 201 -11.35 26.13 -14.42
N THR A 202 -10.66 25.24 -15.12
CA THR A 202 -9.41 24.65 -14.67
C THR A 202 -8.25 25.29 -15.43
N GLN A 203 -7.38 25.99 -14.71
CA GLN A 203 -6.15 26.56 -15.30
C GLN A 203 -5.08 25.49 -15.50
N GLN A 204 -4.98 24.55 -14.55
CA GLN A 204 -3.99 23.49 -14.56
C GLN A 204 -4.65 22.21 -14.07
N LYS A 205 -4.63 21.16 -14.91
CA LYS A 205 -5.35 19.92 -14.62
C LYS A 205 -4.67 19.12 -13.51
N GLY A 206 -5.47 18.38 -12.76
CA GLY A 206 -5.00 17.57 -11.64
C GLY A 206 -4.56 16.18 -12.07
N PHE A 207 -3.71 15.55 -11.26
CA PHE A 207 -3.26 14.17 -11.47
C PHE A 207 -3.34 13.35 -10.18
N LYS A 208 -3.85 12.12 -10.29
CA LYS A 208 -3.90 11.11 -9.23
C LYS A 208 -3.02 9.93 -9.62
N LEU A 209 -2.23 9.41 -8.68
CA LEU A 209 -1.44 8.19 -8.83
C LEU A 209 -2.03 7.13 -7.91
N ASN A 210 -2.53 6.03 -8.45
CA ASN A 210 -3.11 4.91 -7.68
C ASN A 210 -4.12 5.38 -6.60
N GLY A 211 -4.98 6.35 -6.95
CA GLY A 211 -6.00 6.92 -6.05
C GLY A 211 -5.52 8.04 -5.11
N ARG A 212 -4.20 8.30 -5.01
CA ARG A 212 -3.65 9.40 -4.23
C ARG A 212 -3.42 10.63 -5.10
N ILE A 213 -3.75 11.83 -4.61
CA ILE A 213 -3.43 13.08 -5.32
C ILE A 213 -1.92 13.24 -5.44
N LEU A 214 -1.42 13.29 -6.68
CA LEU A 214 -0.04 13.65 -7.00
C LEU A 214 0.09 15.17 -7.10
N ARG A 215 -0.89 15.80 -7.76
CA ARG A 215 -1.00 17.24 -7.93
C ARG A 215 -2.47 17.65 -7.98
N ALA A 216 -2.84 18.64 -7.18
CA ALA A 216 -4.18 19.21 -7.19
C ALA A 216 -4.45 19.97 -8.50
N ALA A 217 -5.71 20.00 -8.93
CA ALA A 217 -6.11 20.83 -10.06
C ALA A 217 -6.21 22.30 -9.62
N LYS A 218 -5.61 23.23 -10.37
CA LYS A 218 -5.76 24.66 -10.12
C LYS A 218 -7.01 25.17 -10.80
N VAL A 219 -7.95 25.67 -10.01
CA VAL A 219 -9.31 25.95 -10.45
C VAL A 219 -9.76 27.35 -10.07
N GLY A 220 -10.61 27.92 -10.92
CA GLY A 220 -11.46 29.06 -10.60
C GLY A 220 -12.77 28.56 -10.00
N VAL A 221 -13.15 29.11 -8.85
CA VAL A 221 -14.38 28.76 -8.13
C VAL A 221 -15.40 29.89 -8.26
N VAL A 222 -16.66 29.55 -8.43
CA VAL A 222 -17.75 30.53 -8.42
C VAL A 222 -18.01 30.97 -6.99
N LYS A 223 -17.98 32.28 -6.75
CA LYS A 223 -18.41 32.87 -5.49
C LYS A 223 -19.45 33.94 -5.75
N ASN A 224 -20.72 33.60 -5.57
CA ASN A 224 -21.82 34.54 -5.72
C ASN A 224 -21.95 35.29 -4.38
N GLN A 225 -21.78 36.62 -4.43
CA GLN A 225 -21.87 37.50 -3.25
C GLN A 225 -23.29 37.57 -2.71
#